data_AF-A0A658NWI2-F1
#
_entry.id   AF-A0A658NWI2-F1
#
_cell.length_a   1.000
_cell.length_b   1.000
_cell.length_c   1.000
_cell.angle_alpha   90.00
_cell.angle_beta   90.00
_cell.angle_gamma   90.00
#
_symmetry.space_group_name_H-M   'P 1'
#
loop_
_entity.id
_entity.type
_entity.pdbx_description
1 polymer ?
#
loop_
_entity_poly.entity_id
_entity_poly.type
_entity_poly.pdbx_seq_one_letter_code
_entity_poly.pdbx_strand_id
1 'polypeptide(L)' 'MWFYSLPKHDALCLPAEKLYADYLGAAKYGTIFSLDVGPDYAGKLRAVDVATLRKVGSYIRGESKPRPAAEPQEKYLH' A
#
# COMPACT_ATOMS: atom_id res chain seq x y z
N MET A 1 9.42 -0.42 10.99
CA MET A 1 10.84 -0.43 10.54
C MET A 1 10.83 -0.08 9.07
N TRP A 2 11.51 0.98 8.66
CA TRP A 2 11.42 1.55 7.29
C TRP A 2 12.50 1.03 6.32
N PHE A 3 13.61 0.45 6.81
CA PHE A 3 14.67 -0.09 5.95
C PHE A 3 14.88 -1.60 6.10
N TYR A 4 15.40 -2.17 5.00
CA TYR A 4 15.77 -3.55 4.70
C TYR A 4 15.43 -4.61 5.76
N SER A 5 14.50 -5.45 5.36
CA SER A 5 13.77 -6.32 6.26
C SER A 5 13.93 -7.74 5.74
N LEU A 6 14.27 -8.67 6.64
CA LEU A 6 14.59 -10.09 6.40
C LEU A 6 13.81 -10.73 5.24
N PRO A 7 14.36 -11.73 4.51
CA PRO A 7 13.71 -12.37 3.35
C PRO A 7 12.23 -12.75 3.51
N LYS A 8 11.80 -13.02 4.75
CA LYS A 8 10.38 -13.24 5.11
C LYS A 8 9.42 -12.08 4.76
N HIS A 9 9.93 -10.90 4.43
CA HIS A 9 9.14 -9.72 4.09
C HIS A 9 9.16 -9.39 2.59
N ASP A 10 9.86 -10.17 1.76
CA ASP A 10 9.99 -9.91 0.31
C ASP A 10 8.63 -9.89 -0.40
N ALA A 11 7.66 -10.65 0.12
CA ALA A 11 6.29 -10.73 -0.39
C ALA A 11 5.28 -9.90 0.43
N LEU A 12 5.73 -9.13 1.44
CA LEU A 12 4.83 -8.32 2.26
C LEU A 12 4.67 -6.92 1.68
N CYS A 13 3.42 -6.58 1.40
CA CYS A 13 2.97 -5.25 1.02
C CYS A 13 1.59 -5.02 1.64
N LEU A 14 1.26 -3.78 2.00
CA LEU A 14 -0.10 -3.46 2.45
C LEU A 14 -1.10 -3.70 1.32
N PRO A 15 -2.35 -4.11 1.63
CA PRO A 15 -3.40 -4.20 0.63
C PRO A 15 -3.63 -2.86 -0.08
N ALA A 16 -3.86 -2.90 -1.40
CA ALA A 16 -4.12 -1.71 -2.20
C ALA A 16 -5.33 -0.91 -1.68
N GLU A 17 -6.33 -1.59 -1.13
CA GLU A 17 -7.53 -1.00 -0.55
C GLU A 17 -7.20 -0.11 0.66
N LYS A 18 -6.25 -0.53 1.51
CA LYS A 18 -5.81 0.27 2.67
C LYS A 18 -5.05 1.51 2.20
N LEU A 19 -4.10 1.35 1.28
CA LEU A 19 -3.32 2.48 0.73
C LEU A 19 -4.22 3.50 0.01
N TYR A 20 -5.24 3.03 -0.71
CA TYR A 20 -6.23 3.90 -1.34
C TYR A 20 -7.10 4.63 -0.32
N ALA A 21 -7.50 3.99 0.77
CA ALA A 21 -8.22 4.65 1.87
C ALA A 21 -7.37 5.76 2.52
N ASP A 22 -6.08 5.51 2.75
CA ASP A 22 -5.16 6.52 3.28
C ASP A 22 -5.00 7.69 2.29
N TYR A 23 -4.89 7.42 0.98
CA TYR A 23 -4.90 8.43 -0.08
C TYR A 23 -6.18 9.29 -0.04
N LEU A 24 -7.36 8.67 0.07
CA LEU A 24 -8.63 9.39 0.18
C LEU A 24 -8.67 10.29 1.42
N GLY A 25 -8.13 9.79 2.55
CA GLY A 25 -7.97 10.57 3.77
C GLY A 25 -7.12 11.82 3.54
N ALA A 26 -5.97 11.69 2.88
CA ALA A 26 -5.10 12.82 2.56
C ALA A 26 -5.76 13.80 1.57
N ALA A 27 -6.34 13.28 0.48
CA ALA A 27 -7.01 14.08 -0.54
C ALA A 27 -8.19 14.90 0.04
N LYS A 28 -8.95 14.33 0.99
CA LYS A 28 -10.05 15.01 1.68
C LYS A 28 -9.61 16.32 2.35
N TYR A 29 -8.38 16.37 2.88
CA TYR A 29 -7.85 17.54 3.59
C TYR A 29 -6.81 18.32 2.78
N GLY A 30 -6.61 17.97 1.51
CA GLY A 30 -5.60 18.60 0.66
C GLY A 30 -4.16 18.40 1.14
N THR A 31 -3.89 17.33 1.91
CA THR A 31 -2.55 17.02 2.39
C THR A 31 -1.79 16.14 1.41
N ILE A 32 -0.46 16.14 1.52
CA ILE A 32 0.41 15.29 0.70
C ILE A 32 0.31 13.85 1.21
N PHE A 33 0.05 12.92 0.29
CA PHE A 33 0.19 11.48 0.51
C PHE A 33 1.49 10.99 -0.11
N SER A 34 2.37 10.42 0.71
CA SER A 34 3.66 9.86 0.27
C SER A 34 3.83 8.46 0.84
N LEU A 35 4.38 7.55 0.04
CA LEU A 35 4.67 6.16 0.41
C LEU A 35 6.18 5.94 0.38
N ASP A 36 6.70 5.30 1.43
CA ASP A 36 8.06 4.75 1.40
C ASP A 36 8.02 3.35 0.80
N VAL A 37 8.88 3.10 -0.20
CA VAL A 37 8.93 1.82 -0.91
C VAL A 37 10.40 1.44 -1.08
N GLY A 38 10.83 0.47 -0.28
CA GLY A 38 12.20 -0.04 -0.33
C GLY A 38 12.48 -0.83 -1.62
N PRO A 39 13.72 -0.77 -2.14
CA PRO A 39 14.11 -1.58 -3.28
C PRO A 39 14.30 -3.06 -2.91
N ASP A 40 14.33 -3.92 -3.92
CA ASP A 40 14.83 -5.28 -3.86
C ASP A 40 16.37 -5.31 -3.85
N TYR A 41 16.94 -6.52 -3.80
CA TYR A 41 18.39 -6.76 -3.79
C TYR A 41 19.10 -6.29 -5.07
N ALA A 42 18.37 -6.01 -6.16
CA ALA A 42 18.88 -5.49 -7.41
C ALA A 42 18.70 -3.96 -7.56
N GLY A 43 18.22 -3.28 -6.51
CA GLY A 43 17.96 -1.84 -6.54
C GLY A 43 16.70 -1.45 -7.33
N LYS A 44 15.75 -2.37 -7.55
CA LYS A 44 14.48 -2.14 -8.25
C LYS A 44 13.31 -2.18 -7.27
N LEU A 45 12.14 -1.67 -7.67
CA LEU A 45 10.93 -1.90 -6.89
C LEU A 45 10.58 -3.39 -6.90
N ARG A 46 10.25 -3.95 -5.74
CA ARG A 46 9.83 -5.35 -5.62
C ARG A 46 8.57 -5.60 -6.45
N ALA A 47 8.45 -6.79 -7.03
CA ALA A 47 7.31 -7.14 -7.86
C ALA A 47 5.96 -6.99 -7.12
N VAL A 48 5.93 -7.32 -5.83
CA VAL A 48 4.73 -7.15 -4.98
C VAL A 48 4.33 -5.69 -4.84
N ASP A 49 5.29 -4.77 -4.67
CA ASP A 49 5.01 -3.35 -4.56
C ASP A 49 4.51 -2.78 -5.89
N VAL A 50 5.15 -3.17 -7.01
CA VAL A 50 4.72 -2.73 -8.35
C VAL A 50 3.28 -3.17 -8.63
N ALA A 51 2.92 -4.41 -8.30
CA ALA A 51 1.56 -4.92 -8.46
C ALA A 51 0.56 -4.13 -7.62
N THR A 52 0.86 -3.89 -6.33
CA THR A 52 0.01 -3.12 -5.42
C THR A 52 -0.14 -1.67 -5.89
N LEU A 53 0.96 -0.98 -6.22
CA LEU A 53 0.95 0.42 -6.64
C LEU A 53 0.19 0.63 -7.95
N ARG A 54 0.29 -0.31 -8.90
CA ARG A 54 -0.53 -0.28 -10.12
C ARG A 54 -2.02 -0.32 -9.80
N LYS A 55 -2.42 -1.20 -8.87
CA LYS A 55 -3.80 -1.35 -8.43
C LYS A 55 -4.30 -0.13 -7.64
N VAL A 56 -3.46 0.47 -6.79
CA VAL A 56 -3.77 1.75 -6.13
C VAL A 56 -3.96 2.85 -7.19
N GLY A 57 -3.07 2.92 -8.18
CA GLY A 57 -3.18 3.89 -9.28
C GLY A 57 -4.46 3.73 -10.08
N SER A 58 -4.91 2.50 -10.35
CA SER A 58 -6.18 2.27 -11.06
C SER A 58 -7.40 2.67 -10.22
N TYR A 59 -7.33 2.57 -8.89
CA TYR A 59 -8.36 3.14 -8.00
C TYR A 59 -8.38 4.67 -8.05
N ILE A 60 -7.21 5.31 -7.97
CA ILE A 60 -7.07 6.78 -8.02
C ILE A 60 -7.59 7.35 -9.34
N ARG A 61 -7.32 6.68 -10.47
CA ARG A 61 -7.79 7.09 -11.80
C ARG A 61 -9.24 6.70 -12.10
N GLY A 62 -9.91 5.97 -11.21
CA GLY A 62 -11.28 5.51 -11.41
C GLY A 62 -11.45 4.37 -12.44
N GLU A 63 -10.34 3.74 -12.86
CA GLU A 63 -10.33 2.61 -13.81
C GLU A 63 -10.90 1.33 -13.19
N SER A 64 -10.85 1.23 -11.86
CA SER A 64 -11.36 0.10 -11.10
C SER A 64 -11.85 0.55 -9.74
N LYS A 65 -12.75 -0.22 -9.10
CA LYS A 65 -13.27 0.08 -7.78
C LYS A 65 -12.68 -0.87 -6.74
N PRO A 66 -12.29 -0.38 -5.55
CA PRO A 66 -11.91 -1.26 -4.46
C PRO A 66 -13.11 -2.12 -4.07
N ARG A 67 -12.86 -3.41 -3.88
CA ARG A 67 -13.82 -4.25 -3.14
C ARG A 67 -13.84 -3.73 -1.70
N PRO A 68 -15.00 -3.64 -1.04
CA PRO A 68 -15.05 -3.30 0.38
C PRO A 68 -14.06 -4.20 1.14
N ALA A 69 -13.19 -3.60 1.94
CA ALA A 69 -12.27 -4.37 2.77
C ALA A 69 -13.08 -5.28 3.69
N ALA A 70 -12.64 -6.52 3.89
CA ALA A 70 -13.10 -7.29 5.04
C ALA A 70 -12.75 -6.49 6.30
N GLU A 71 -13.66 -6.45 7.27
CA GLU A 71 -13.49 -5.67 8.49
C GLU A 71 -12.14 -5.98 9.17
N PRO A 72 -11.47 -4.98 9.77
CA PRO A 72 -10.23 -5.22 10.49
C PRO A 72 -10.47 -6.27 11.57
N GLN A 73 -9.72 -7.38 11.56
CA GLN A 73 -9.67 -8.24 12.74
C GLN A 73 -9.08 -7.40 13.88
N GLU A 74 -9.81 -7.33 14.99
CA GLU A 74 -9.62 -6.61 16.28
C GLU A 74 -8.25 -6.78 16.99
N LYS A 75 -7.16 -7.05 16.28
CA LYS A 75 -5.92 -7.55 16.87
C LYS A 75 -4.91 -6.52 17.35
N TYR A 76 -5.27 -5.25 17.45
CA TYR A 76 -4.37 -4.18 17.94
C TYR A 76 -5.08 -3.21 18.89
N LEU A 77 -5.81 -3.76 19.87
CA LEU A 77 -6.34 -3.00 21.01
C LEU A 77 -5.87 -3.61 22.33
N HIS A 78 -4.56 -3.80 22.51
CA HIS A 78 -3.93 -4.11 23.80
C HIS A 78 -2.58 -3.41 23.89
#